data_AF-A0A937UNU9-F1
#
_entry.id   AF-A0A937UNU9-F1
#
_cell.length_a   1.000
_cell.length_b   1.000
_cell.length_c   1.000
_cell.angle_alpha   90.00
_cell.angle_beta   90.00
_cell.angle_gamma   90.00
#
_symmetry.space_group_name_H-M   'P 1'
#
loop_
_entity.id
_entity.type
_entity.pdbx_description
1 polymer ?
#
loop_
_entity_poly.entity_id
_entity_poly.type
_entity_poly.pdbx_seq_one_letter_code
_entity_poly.pdbx_strand_id
1 'polypeptide(L)'
;MTIILGEVGGPVTVELPELRALKADGLVLGRSPGSDPVDGGGCGWATVEYLSRPYLVRLAFEFARHYPEAGPVVLWPLGVAVELTAVACAVGGLLVGVRPVGLVAPVVCAVRPPMRRSRLARCHDVRADLDGCAVSLVVWELVVPARGVCLSGAMRAVAA
;
A
#
# COMPACT_ATOMS: atom_id res chain seq x y z
N MET A 1 -18.01 -5.14 -2.35
CA MET A 1 -17.99 -3.78 -1.75
C MET A 1 -17.78 -2.74 -2.85
N THR A 2 -18.23 -1.50 -2.65
CA THR A 2 -17.96 -0.39 -3.58
C THR A 2 -16.94 0.57 -2.99
N ILE A 3 -15.90 0.91 -3.77
CA ILE A 3 -14.92 1.95 -3.46
C ILE A 3 -15.11 3.12 -4.42
N ILE A 4 -15.14 4.34 -3.88
CA ILE A 4 -15.00 5.56 -4.67
C ILE A 4 -13.63 6.16 -4.36
N LEU A 5 -12.78 6.20 -5.38
CA LEU A 5 -11.46 6.82 -5.35
C LEU A 5 -11.41 7.84 -6.49
N GLY A 6 -11.16 9.12 -6.16
CA GLY A 6 -11.24 10.22 -7.15
C GLY A 6 -10.36 10.01 -8.38
N GLU A 7 -9.23 9.33 -8.22
CA GLU A 7 -8.26 9.03 -9.29
C GLU A 7 -8.76 7.99 -10.30
N VAL A 8 -9.78 7.20 -9.95
CA VAL A 8 -10.31 6.09 -10.78
C VAL A 8 -11.55 6.52 -11.57
N GLY A 9 -12.05 7.74 -11.35
CA GLY A 9 -13.12 8.32 -12.18
C GLY A 9 -14.54 7.79 -11.90
N GLY A 10 -14.77 7.05 -10.82
CA GLY A 10 -16.10 6.57 -10.43
C GLY A 10 -16.11 5.51 -9.34
N PRO A 11 -17.30 5.04 -8.93
CA PRO A 11 -17.44 3.88 -8.04
C PRO A 11 -16.95 2.61 -8.72
N VAL A 12 -16.12 1.84 -8.02
CA VAL A 12 -15.61 0.54 -8.48
C VAL A 12 -16.00 -0.54 -7.49
N THR A 13 -16.59 -1.62 -8.00
CA THR A 13 -16.86 -2.82 -7.21
C THR A 13 -15.58 -3.62 -7.06
N VAL A 14 -15.20 -3.89 -5.81
CA VAL A 14 -14.02 -4.68 -5.46
C VAL A 14 -14.39 -5.77 -4.46
N GLU A 15 -13.67 -6.88 -4.55
CA GLU A 15 -13.64 -7.91 -3.53
C GLU A 15 -12.57 -7.55 -2.51
N LEU A 16 -12.94 -7.60 -1.22
CA LEU A 16 -11.97 -7.39 -0.15
C LEU A 16 -11.20 -8.67 0.12
N PRO A 17 -9.89 -8.58 0.40
CA PRO A 17 -9.14 -9.74 0.82
C PRO A 17 -9.60 -10.24 2.20
N GLU A 18 -9.70 -11.57 2.34
CA GLU A 18 -9.87 -12.19 3.65
C GLU A 18 -8.54 -12.11 4.42
N LEU A 19 -8.47 -11.19 5.37
CA LEU A 19 -7.31 -10.96 6.20
C LEU A 19 -7.53 -11.48 7.62
N ARG A 20 -6.47 -11.99 8.25
CA ARG A 20 -6.50 -12.40 9.66
C ARG A 20 -5.73 -11.38 10.49
N ALA A 21 -6.34 -10.94 11.58
CA ALA A 21 -5.74 -9.97 12.49
C ALA A 21 -4.33 -10.38 12.90
N LEU A 22 -3.40 -9.43 12.81
CA LEU A 22 -2.01 -9.65 13.16
C LEU A 22 -1.75 -9.43 14.65
N LYS A 23 -0.90 -10.29 15.20
CA LYS A 23 -0.34 -10.14 16.56
C LYS A 23 0.84 -9.17 16.63
N ALA A 24 1.36 -8.70 15.48
CA ALA A 24 2.43 -7.71 15.39
C ALA A 24 2.21 -6.80 14.17
N ASP A 25 3.09 -5.83 13.94
CA ASP A 25 3.11 -5.11 12.66
C ASP A 25 3.43 -6.08 11.52
N GLY A 26 2.91 -5.82 10.32
CA GLY A 26 3.21 -6.67 9.16
C GLY A 26 2.95 -6.02 7.82
N LEU A 27 3.27 -6.77 6.76
CA LEU A 27 3.00 -6.39 5.37
C LEU A 27 1.99 -7.35 4.77
N VAL A 28 1.05 -6.83 3.99
CA VAL A 28 0.20 -7.63 3.12
C VAL A 28 0.63 -7.38 1.69
N LEU A 29 0.90 -8.46 0.95
CA LEU A 29 1.23 -8.41 -0.48
C LEU A 29 0.03 -8.84 -1.32
N GLY A 30 -0.17 -8.18 -2.45
CA GLY A 30 -1.19 -8.56 -3.42
C GLY A 30 -1.00 -9.97 -3.97
N ARG A 31 0.26 -10.38 -4.16
CA ARG A 31 0.69 -11.72 -4.60
C ARG A 31 2.02 -12.10 -3.94
N SER A 32 2.31 -13.40 -3.89
CA SER A 32 3.63 -13.86 -3.47
C SER A 32 4.73 -13.41 -4.46
N PRO A 33 5.89 -12.96 -3.98
CA PRO A 33 7.04 -12.68 -4.83
C PRO A 33 7.45 -13.93 -5.64
N GLY A 34 7.69 -13.76 -6.94
CA GLY A 34 8.11 -14.87 -7.82
C GLY A 34 6.99 -15.83 -8.25
N SER A 35 5.71 -15.51 -8.00
CA SER A 35 4.59 -16.27 -8.56
C SER A 35 4.47 -15.98 -10.06
N ASP A 36 4.33 -17.02 -10.89
CA ASP A 36 4.13 -16.85 -12.33
C ASP A 36 2.73 -16.25 -12.61
N PRO A 37 2.60 -15.25 -13.49
CA PRO A 37 1.29 -14.65 -13.82
C PRO A 37 0.39 -15.58 -14.64
N VAL A 38 0.90 -16.72 -15.11
CA VAL A 38 0.22 -17.69 -16.01
C VAL A 38 -0.62 -18.71 -15.24
N ASP A 39 -0.40 -18.85 -13.94
CA ASP A 39 -1.30 -19.62 -13.07
C ASP A 39 -2.60 -18.81 -12.91
N GLY A 40 -3.53 -19.01 -13.85
CA GLY A 40 -4.86 -18.36 -13.93
C GLY A 40 -5.81 -18.69 -12.77
N GLY A 41 -5.29 -18.87 -11.56
CA GLY A 41 -6.03 -19.10 -10.33
C GLY A 41 -6.11 -17.85 -9.46
N GLY A 42 -7.00 -16.93 -9.82
CA GLY A 42 -7.57 -15.92 -8.92
C GLY A 42 -6.65 -14.75 -8.52
N CYS A 43 -7.24 -13.57 -8.34
CA CYS A 43 -6.65 -12.47 -7.58
C CYS A 43 -6.52 -12.89 -6.09
N GLY A 44 -5.56 -13.77 -5.79
CA GLY A 44 -5.32 -14.28 -4.44
C GLY A 44 -4.47 -13.31 -3.61
N TRP A 45 -5.12 -12.37 -2.96
CA TRP A 45 -4.52 -11.48 -1.95
C TRP A 45 -4.26 -12.26 -0.66
N ALA A 46 -3.01 -12.56 -0.26
CA ALA A 46 -2.83 -13.23 1.05
C ALA A 46 -1.44 -13.32 1.67
N THR A 47 -0.34 -12.88 1.04
CA THR A 47 0.96 -13.08 1.72
C THR A 47 1.13 -12.03 2.80
N VAL A 48 0.96 -12.45 4.05
CA VAL A 48 1.12 -11.58 5.23
C VAL A 48 2.40 -11.93 5.99
N GLU A 49 3.31 -10.96 6.09
CA GLU A 49 4.58 -11.11 6.79
C GLU A 49 4.62 -10.30 8.09
N TYR A 50 4.97 -10.95 9.20
CA TYR A 50 5.14 -10.29 10.49
C TYR A 50 6.53 -9.65 10.59
N LEU A 51 6.58 -8.38 10.99
CA LEU A 51 7.81 -7.61 11.05
C LEU A 51 7.93 -6.83 12.35
N SER A 52 9.15 -6.52 12.74
CA SER A 52 9.36 -5.50 13.76
C SER A 52 9.12 -4.11 13.16
N ARG A 53 8.44 -3.25 13.93
CA ARG A 53 8.14 -1.85 13.61
C ARG A 53 9.28 -1.06 12.93
N PRO A 54 10.55 -1.13 13.36
CA PRO A 54 11.62 -0.35 12.73
C PRO A 54 11.90 -0.74 11.27
N TYR A 55 11.56 -1.96 10.85
CA TYR A 55 11.84 -2.44 9.50
C TYR A 55 10.65 -2.37 8.56
N LEU A 56 9.43 -2.19 9.08
CA LEU A 56 8.18 -2.23 8.33
C LEU A 56 8.21 -1.42 7.03
N VAL A 57 8.47 -0.11 7.14
CA VAL A 57 8.50 0.79 5.96
C VAL A 57 9.68 0.50 5.05
N ARG A 58 10.84 0.10 5.61
CA ARG A 58 12.04 -0.19 4.81
C ARG A 58 11.80 -1.42 3.93
N LEU A 59 11.30 -2.50 4.53
CA LEU A 59 11.05 -3.75 3.83
C LEU A 59 9.94 -3.59 2.79
N ALA A 60 8.89 -2.82 3.11
CA ALA A 60 7.85 -2.51 2.13
C ALA A 60 8.38 -1.83 0.87
N PHE A 61 9.33 -0.90 1.03
CA PHE A 61 9.98 -0.23 -0.10
C PHE A 61 10.90 -1.18 -0.87
N GLU A 62 11.57 -2.09 -0.18
CA GLU A 62 12.37 -3.12 -0.82
C GLU A 62 11.48 -4.05 -1.66
N PHE A 63 10.38 -4.56 -1.11
CA PHE A 63 9.42 -5.37 -1.85
C PHE A 63 8.87 -4.64 -3.06
N ALA A 64 8.38 -3.41 -2.86
CA ALA A 64 7.76 -2.66 -3.94
C ALA A 64 8.70 -2.40 -5.13
N ARG A 65 10.01 -2.28 -4.87
CA ARG A 65 11.05 -2.04 -5.88
C ARG A 65 11.52 -3.32 -6.57
N HIS A 66 11.66 -4.41 -5.83
CA HIS A 66 12.24 -5.64 -6.35
C HIS A 66 11.19 -6.57 -6.95
N TYR A 67 9.93 -6.42 -6.53
CA TYR A 67 8.81 -7.26 -6.95
C TYR A 67 7.57 -6.39 -7.29
N PRO A 68 7.67 -5.44 -8.24
CA PRO A 68 6.53 -4.61 -8.64
C PRO A 68 5.33 -5.44 -9.15
N GLU A 69 5.58 -6.63 -9.70
CA GLU A 69 4.58 -7.60 -10.15
C GLU A 69 3.78 -8.25 -9.02
N ALA A 70 4.27 -8.18 -7.77
CA ALA A 70 3.54 -8.64 -6.58
C ALA A 70 2.30 -7.77 -6.29
N GLY A 71 2.13 -6.67 -7.02
CA GLY A 71 1.03 -5.72 -6.83
C GLY A 71 1.29 -4.78 -5.67
N PRO A 72 0.26 -4.20 -5.06
CA PRO A 72 0.45 -3.25 -3.96
C PRO A 72 1.08 -3.93 -2.74
N VAL A 73 1.86 -3.15 -1.99
CA VAL A 73 2.42 -3.54 -0.69
C VAL A 73 1.70 -2.75 0.39
N VAL A 74 0.97 -3.41 1.27
CA VAL A 74 0.17 -2.74 2.30
C VAL A 74 0.85 -2.88 3.65
N LEU A 75 1.10 -1.75 4.30
CA LEU A 75 1.53 -1.71 5.69
C LEU A 75 0.35 -1.99 6.60
N TRP A 76 0.52 -2.93 7.52
CA TRP A 76 -0.45 -3.25 8.55
C TRP A 76 0.16 -3.07 9.94
N PRO A 77 0.07 -1.86 10.53
CA PRO A 77 0.48 -1.64 11.89
C PRO A 77 -0.39 -2.41 12.90
N LEU A 78 0.21 -2.89 13.99
CA LEU A 78 -0.51 -3.55 15.08
C LEU A 78 -1.63 -2.64 15.63
N GLY A 79 -2.81 -3.21 15.82
CA GLY A 79 -3.99 -2.52 16.35
C GLY A 79 -4.85 -1.84 15.29
N VAL A 80 -4.46 -1.86 14.02
CA VAL A 80 -5.31 -1.41 12.91
C VAL A 80 -6.30 -2.52 12.56
N ALA A 81 -7.58 -2.16 12.45
CA ALA A 81 -8.68 -3.06 12.12
C ALA A 81 -8.46 -3.74 10.76
N VAL A 82 -8.88 -5.01 10.68
CA VAL A 82 -8.70 -5.88 9.51
C VAL A 82 -9.35 -5.27 8.28
N GLU A 83 -10.56 -4.75 8.46
CA GLU A 83 -11.40 -4.19 7.41
C GLU A 83 -10.74 -2.97 6.79
N LEU A 84 -10.15 -2.08 7.61
CA LEU A 84 -9.44 -0.91 7.13
C LEU A 84 -8.21 -1.29 6.31
N THR A 85 -7.46 -2.30 6.76
CA THR A 85 -6.33 -2.85 5.99
C THR A 85 -6.81 -3.47 4.68
N ALA A 86 -7.93 -4.19 4.69
CA ALA A 86 -8.51 -4.76 3.48
C ALA A 86 -8.92 -3.67 2.47
N VAL A 87 -9.50 -2.54 2.94
CA VAL A 87 -9.77 -1.39 2.08
C VAL A 87 -8.48 -0.82 1.51
N ALA A 88 -7.42 -0.67 2.32
CA ALA A 88 -6.13 -0.19 1.82
C ALA A 88 -5.53 -1.13 0.76
N CYS A 89 -5.68 -2.46 0.91
CA CYS A 89 -5.30 -3.43 -0.13
C CYS A 89 -6.05 -3.18 -1.44
N ALA A 90 -7.38 -3.07 -1.37
CA ALA A 90 -8.20 -2.84 -2.55
C ALA A 90 -7.86 -1.51 -3.25
N VAL A 91 -7.67 -0.43 -2.47
CA VAL A 91 -7.19 0.87 -2.99
C VAL A 91 -5.83 0.71 -3.65
N GLY A 92 -4.88 0.00 -3.03
CA GLY A 92 -3.59 -0.31 -3.64
C GLY A 92 -3.73 -1.04 -4.98
N GLY A 93 -4.66 -1.97 -5.09
CA GLY A 93 -4.97 -2.68 -6.35
C GLY A 93 -5.51 -1.76 -7.43
N LEU A 94 -6.45 -0.87 -7.07
CA LEU A 94 -6.97 0.15 -7.99
C LEU A 94 -5.86 1.10 -8.46
N LEU A 95 -4.97 1.52 -7.55
CA LEU A 95 -3.81 2.35 -7.88
C LEU A 95 -2.86 1.66 -8.86
N VAL A 96 -2.65 0.34 -8.72
CA VAL A 96 -1.88 -0.44 -9.71
C VAL A 96 -2.58 -0.42 -11.07
N GLY A 97 -3.91 -0.62 -11.10
CA GLY A 97 -4.68 -0.69 -12.33
C GLY A 97 -4.72 0.60 -13.15
N VAL A 98 -4.65 1.76 -12.51
CA VAL A 98 -4.63 3.07 -13.20
C VAL A 98 -3.22 3.57 -13.52
N ARG A 99 -2.18 2.90 -13.03
CA ARG A 99 -0.78 3.31 -13.24
C ARG A 99 -0.20 2.68 -14.50
N PRO A 100 0.74 3.38 -15.16
CA PRO A 100 1.56 2.77 -16.20
C PRO A 100 2.25 1.51 -15.70
N VAL A 101 2.22 0.46 -16.53
CA VAL A 101 2.92 -0.80 -16.28
C VAL A 101 4.43 -0.53 -16.18
N GLY A 102 5.10 -1.20 -15.24
CA GLY A 102 6.56 -1.08 -15.02
C GLY A 102 6.97 -0.01 -14.01
N LEU A 103 6.02 0.65 -13.34
CA LEU A 103 6.30 1.48 -12.18
C LEU A 103 6.47 0.64 -10.91
N VAL A 104 7.13 1.25 -9.91
CA VAL A 104 7.26 0.68 -8.57
C VAL A 104 5.87 0.43 -7.98
N ALA A 105 5.68 -0.72 -7.34
CA ALA A 105 4.41 -1.03 -6.70
C ALA A 105 4.03 0.04 -5.66
N PRO A 106 2.76 0.43 -5.57
CA PRO A 106 2.32 1.38 -4.56
C PRO A 106 2.48 0.75 -3.17
N VAL A 107 3.01 1.54 -2.24
CA VAL A 107 3.09 1.17 -0.83
C VAL A 107 2.02 1.95 -0.09
N VAL A 108 1.03 1.26 0.47
CA VAL A 108 -0.18 1.90 1.03
C VAL A 108 -0.40 1.52 2.49
N CYS A 109 -1.14 2.35 3.22
CA CYS A 109 -1.47 2.11 4.63
C CYS A 109 -2.81 2.75 4.98
N ALA A 110 -3.65 2.05 5.74
CA ALA A 110 -4.97 2.55 6.17
C ALA A 110 -4.88 3.65 7.24
N VAL A 111 -3.73 3.76 7.90
CA VAL A 111 -3.42 4.79 8.88
C VAL A 111 -2.14 5.52 8.48
N ARG A 112 -1.86 6.67 9.07
CA ARG A 112 -0.59 7.36 8.82
C ARG A 112 0.58 6.47 9.28
N PRO A 113 1.44 5.99 8.38
CA PRO A 113 2.51 5.06 8.76
C PRO A 113 3.59 5.76 9.58
N PRO A 114 4.36 5.01 10.41
CA PRO A 114 5.48 5.55 11.16
C PRO A 114 6.62 5.93 10.21
N MET A 115 6.61 7.18 9.75
CA MET A 115 7.57 7.72 8.80
C MET A 115 8.55 8.70 9.43
N ARG A 116 9.73 8.85 8.81
CA ARG A 116 10.61 9.99 9.08
C ARG A 116 10.07 11.24 8.40
N ARG A 117 10.35 12.43 8.95
CA ARG A 117 9.87 13.74 8.44
C ARG A 117 10.20 14.01 6.97
N SER A 118 11.25 13.39 6.43
CA SER A 118 11.68 13.57 5.04
C SER A 118 10.96 12.67 4.03
N ARG A 119 10.10 11.73 4.47
CA ARG A 119 9.37 10.85 3.55
C ARG A 119 8.12 11.54 3.04
N LEU A 120 7.94 11.50 1.72
CA LEU A 120 6.74 12.01 1.06
C LEU A 120 5.65 10.93 1.06
N ALA A 121 4.42 11.36 1.30
CA ALA A 121 3.23 10.52 1.20
C ALA A 121 2.10 11.31 0.52
N ARG A 122 1.26 10.60 -0.23
CA ARG A 122 0.00 11.11 -0.79
C ARG A 122 -1.16 10.60 0.05
N CYS A 123 -2.19 11.42 0.18
CA CYS A 123 -3.43 11.06 0.86
C CYS A 123 -4.51 10.80 -0.19
N HIS A 124 -5.20 9.69 -0.04
CA HIS A 124 -6.31 9.29 -0.89
C HIS A 124 -7.58 9.30 -0.05
N ASP A 125 -8.48 10.24 -0.35
CA ASP A 125 -9.81 10.24 0.25
C ASP A 125 -10.65 9.12 -0.38
N VAL A 126 -11.06 8.17 0.46
CA VAL A 126 -11.72 6.94 0.02
C VAL A 126 -13.08 6.85 0.70
N ARG A 127 -14.12 6.67 -0.11
CA ARG A 127 -15.44 6.25 0.38
C ARG A 127 -15.63 4.78 0.08
N ALA A 128 -15.96 4.01 1.10
CA ALA A 128 -16.15 2.58 1.05
C ALA A 128 -17.53 2.21 1.58
N ASP A 129 -18.18 1.23 0.98
CA ASP A 129 -19.35 0.57 1.56
C ASP A 129 -18.93 -0.76 2.19
N LEU A 130 -18.87 -0.78 3.53
CA LEU A 130 -18.55 -1.94 4.35
C LEU A 130 -19.82 -2.49 4.96
N ASP A 131 -20.28 -3.65 4.47
CA ASP A 131 -21.49 -4.33 4.96
C ASP A 131 -22.74 -3.43 5.02
N GLY A 132 -22.93 -2.58 4.00
CA GLY A 132 -24.06 -1.64 3.91
C GLY A 132 -23.83 -0.32 4.65
N CYS A 133 -22.66 -0.12 5.26
CA CYS A 133 -22.28 1.10 5.94
C CYS A 133 -21.29 1.91 5.09
N ALA A 134 -21.68 3.13 4.74
CA ALA A 134 -20.79 4.07 4.06
C ALA A 134 -19.74 4.63 5.05
N VAL A 135 -18.47 4.36 4.78
CA VAL A 135 -17.32 4.82 5.57
C VAL A 135 -16.45 5.72 4.71
N SER A 136 -15.98 6.83 5.30
CA SER A 136 -14.94 7.66 4.70
C SER A 136 -13.63 7.46 5.45
N LEU A 137 -12.56 7.16 4.73
CA LEU A 137 -11.22 6.97 5.30
C LEU A 137 -10.16 7.61 4.40
N VAL A 138 -8.97 7.81 4.97
CA VAL A 138 -7.79 8.27 4.22
C VAL A 138 -6.83 7.12 4.09
N VAL A 139 -6.56 6.70 2.85
CA VAL A 139 -5.47 5.75 2.56
C VAL A 139 -4.21 6.54 2.24
N TRP A 140 -3.13 6.22 2.94
CA TRP A 140 -1.83 6.85 2.75
C TRP A 140 -1.04 6.05 1.74
N GLU A 141 -0.57 6.69 0.69
CA GLU A 141 0.40 6.12 -0.22
C GLU A 141 1.78 6.72 0.05
N LEU A 142 2.74 5.85 0.35
CA LEU A 142 4.13 6.22 0.52
C LEU A 142 4.81 6.34 -0.84
N VAL A 143 5.37 7.51 -1.14
CA VAL A 143 6.09 7.73 -2.39
C VAL A 143 7.42 6.98 -2.33
N VAL A 144 7.52 5.89 -3.09
CA VAL A 144 8.75 5.12 -3.19
C VAL A 144 9.73 5.91 -4.08
N PRO A 145 10.92 6.28 -3.60
CA PRO A 145 11.89 6.98 -4.43
C PRO A 145 12.29 6.08 -5.60
N ALA A 146 12.22 6.60 -6.83
CA ALA A 146 12.79 5.95 -7.99
C ALA A 146 14.29 5.69 -7.74
N ARG A 147 14.82 4.54 -8.18
CA ARG A 147 16.26 4.26 -8.10
C ARG A 147 17.01 5.41 -8.77
N GLY A 148 17.88 6.10 -8.03
CA GLY A 148 18.67 7.24 -8.51
C GLY A 148 18.42 8.58 -7.82
N VAL A 149 17.36 8.73 -7.00
CA VAL A 149 17.21 9.95 -6.18
C VAL A 149 17.95 9.76 -4.86
N CYS A 150 19.23 10.13 -4.85
CA CYS A 150 19.91 10.49 -3.62
C CYS A 150 19.09 11.59 -2.93
N LEU A 151 18.42 11.24 -1.82
CA LEU A 151 18.03 12.23 -0.82
C LEU A 151 19.31 12.67 -0.08
N SER A 152 20.27 13.23 -0.80
CA SER A 152 21.33 14.07 -0.23
C SER A 152 20.69 15.42 0.09
N GLY A 153 19.83 15.42 1.10
CA GLY A 153 19.37 16.64 1.71
C GLY A 153 20.50 17.22 2.57
N ALA A 154 20.78 18.50 2.32
CA ALA A 154 21.18 19.48 3.33
C ALA A 154 22.58 19.32 3.95
N MET A 155 23.63 19.67 3.21
CA MET A 155 24.67 20.53 3.79
C MET A 155 24.43 21.96 3.34
N ARG A 156 24.25 22.82 4.33
CA ARG A 156 24.12 24.28 4.25
C ARG A 156 25.19 24.87 3.33
N ALA A 157 24.77 25.57 2.29
CA ALA A 157 25.48 26.77 1.86
C ALA A 157 24.87 27.95 2.62
N VAL A 158 25.49 28.31 3.74
CA VAL A 158 25.41 29.69 4.24
C VAL A 158 26.79 30.27 3.95
N ALA A 159 26.87 30.97 2.83
CA ALA A 159 27.93 31.93 2.58
C ALA A 159 27.47 33.25 3.21
N ALA A 160 28.17 33.68 4.25
CA ALA A 160 28.33 35.06 4.69
C ALA A 160 29.64 35.12 5.49
#